data_AF-A0A7D4UPA2-F1
#
_entry.id   AF-A0A7D4UPA2-F1
#
_cell.length_a   1.000
_cell.length_b   1.000
_cell.length_c   1.000
_cell.angle_alpha   90.00
_cell.angle_beta   90.00
_cell.angle_gamma   90.00
#
_symmetry.space_group_name_H-M   'P 1'
#
loop_
_entity.id
_entity.type
_entity.pdbx_description
1 polymer ?
#
loop_
_entity_poly.entity_id
_entity_poly.type
_entity_poly.pdbx_seq_one_letter_code
_entity_poly.pdbx_strand_id
1 'polypeptide(L)'
;MNRSPSEQLTYCTVRIETKYEDGSSGTGTGFIIRFLENITEGLNFPVIITNVHVIKNSIKGELIFCEKDNNGEPIDSKHVIITFDSFEKYWIKHPDKDVDLCCMALSHAVNNATNMGKEFFFTTLNHGHFADDDRRKSFPAIVDIIMVGYPNGLWDSKNNKPIVRKGITASHPSKHFEGRKEFLIDVACYPGSSGSPIFLYNEIGYFDKETQKFKHEGLDLFLLGVLYAGPMYTITGNIKVITIPTNNKPLSISEIPMHLGYVINYKRILELEDHIKYLNNMV
;
A
#
# COMPACT_ATOMS: atom_id res chain seq x y z
N MET A 1 12.78 21.39 2.82
CA MET A 1 13.93 20.88 3.62
C MET A 1 14.40 19.53 3.04
N ASN A 2 15.64 19.11 3.30
CA ASN A 2 16.08 17.74 2.94
C ASN A 2 15.41 16.73 3.89
N ARG A 3 14.55 15.86 3.35
CA ARG A 3 13.88 14.78 4.08
C ARG A 3 14.69 13.49 3.99
N SER A 4 14.76 12.73 5.09
CA SER A 4 15.31 11.39 5.05
C SER A 4 14.45 10.49 4.14
N PRO A 5 15.01 9.40 3.58
CA PRO A 5 14.22 8.43 2.83
C PRO A 5 13.06 7.85 3.64
N SER A 6 13.25 7.56 4.93
CA SER A 6 12.18 7.09 5.81
C SER A 6 11.05 8.12 5.99
N GLU A 7 11.37 9.41 6.13
CA GLU A 7 10.36 10.48 6.14
C GLU A 7 9.60 10.53 4.82
N GLN A 8 10.31 10.42 3.69
CA GLN A 8 9.68 10.41 2.37
C GLN A 8 8.68 9.25 2.23
N LEU A 9 8.95 8.07 2.79
CA LEU A 9 7.98 6.95 2.77
C LEU A 9 6.67 7.28 3.51
N THR A 10 6.70 8.14 4.53
CA THR A 10 5.48 8.54 5.25
C THR A 10 4.58 9.48 4.46
N TYR A 11 5.13 10.17 3.45
CA TYR A 11 4.40 11.05 2.53
C TYR A 11 4.06 10.40 1.19
N CYS A 12 4.55 9.18 0.94
CA CYS A 12 4.22 8.44 -0.28
C CYS A 12 2.97 7.59 -0.10
N THR A 13 2.53 7.33 1.13
CA THR A 13 1.29 6.59 1.43
C THR A 13 0.09 7.50 1.54
N VAL A 14 -1.06 7.01 1.11
CA VAL A 14 -2.34 7.72 1.08
C VAL A 14 -3.35 6.92 1.88
N ARG A 15 -4.02 7.58 2.82
CA ARG A 15 -5.15 6.97 3.52
C ARG A 15 -6.36 6.95 2.60
N ILE A 16 -6.98 5.79 2.45
CA ILE A 16 -8.20 5.60 1.66
C ILE A 16 -9.34 5.27 2.62
N GLU A 17 -10.41 6.06 2.56
CA GLU A 17 -11.66 5.75 3.24
C GLU A 17 -12.76 5.51 2.20
N THR A 18 -13.57 4.47 2.39
CA THR A 18 -14.64 4.10 1.46
C THR A 18 -15.99 4.03 2.16
N LYS A 19 -17.05 4.35 1.41
CA LYS A 19 -18.44 4.20 1.85
C LYS A 19 -19.21 3.35 0.83
N TYR A 20 -20.09 2.48 1.33
CA TYR A 20 -20.84 1.51 0.54
C TYR A 20 -22.35 1.81 0.56
N GLU A 21 -23.10 1.19 -0.35
CA GLU A 21 -24.56 1.39 -0.47
C GLU A 21 -25.34 0.99 0.78
N ASP A 22 -24.85 0.00 1.54
CA ASP A 22 -25.47 -0.47 2.78
C ASP A 22 -25.19 0.44 3.99
N GLY A 23 -24.49 1.57 3.78
CA GLY A 23 -24.11 2.53 4.81
C GLY A 23 -22.86 2.15 5.59
N SER A 24 -22.27 0.97 5.34
CA SER A 24 -20.99 0.60 5.95
C SER A 24 -19.83 1.42 5.39
N SER A 25 -18.68 1.38 6.09
CA SER A 25 -17.47 2.10 5.70
C SER A 25 -16.25 1.19 5.79
N GLY A 26 -15.29 1.45 4.89
CA GLY A 26 -14.01 0.75 4.83
C GLY A 26 -12.85 1.71 4.99
N THR A 27 -11.70 1.16 5.36
CA THR A 27 -10.42 1.87 5.35
C THR A 27 -9.38 1.00 4.67
N GLY A 28 -8.43 1.64 4.00
CA GLY A 28 -7.33 0.97 3.34
C GLY A 28 -6.15 1.92 3.15
N THR A 29 -5.08 1.36 2.58
CA THR A 29 -3.85 2.07 2.30
C THR A 29 -3.64 2.12 0.80
N GLY A 30 -3.18 3.25 0.29
CA GLY A 30 -2.58 3.35 -1.03
C GLY A 30 -1.19 3.96 -0.95
N PHE A 31 -0.46 3.96 -2.05
CA PHE A 31 0.81 4.67 -2.16
C PHE A 31 1.07 5.17 -3.57
N ILE A 32 1.93 6.18 -3.69
CA ILE A 32 2.15 6.89 -4.94
C ILE A 32 3.44 6.41 -5.61
N ILE A 33 3.34 6.05 -6.88
CA ILE A 33 4.47 5.67 -7.73
C ILE A 33 4.38 6.36 -9.08
N ARG A 34 5.53 6.68 -9.66
CA ARG A 34 5.64 7.20 -11.02
C ARG A 34 5.68 6.06 -12.02
N PHE A 35 4.69 6.00 -12.90
CA PHE A 35 4.68 5.15 -14.09
C PHE A 35 5.24 5.91 -15.29
N LEU A 36 5.62 5.17 -16.33
CA LEU A 36 6.06 5.62 -17.64
C LEU A 36 7.17 6.67 -17.54
N GLU A 37 8.12 6.46 -16.62
CA GLU A 37 9.18 7.42 -16.37
C GLU A 37 10.15 7.50 -17.55
N ASN A 38 10.24 8.68 -18.16
CA ASN A 38 11.26 9.03 -19.13
C ASN A 38 12.18 10.08 -18.51
N ILE A 39 13.34 9.62 -18.04
CA ILE A 39 14.33 10.47 -17.36
C ILE A 39 14.85 11.57 -18.29
N THR A 40 15.03 11.26 -19.58
CA THR A 40 15.59 12.21 -20.57
C THR A 40 14.60 13.34 -20.88
N GLU A 41 13.30 13.04 -20.93
CA GLU A 41 12.25 14.01 -21.23
C GLU A 41 11.63 14.63 -19.97
N GLY A 42 11.97 14.12 -18.78
CA GLY A 42 11.39 14.54 -17.50
C GLY A 42 9.91 14.14 -17.33
N LEU A 43 9.40 13.26 -18.20
CA LEU A 43 8.00 12.83 -18.18
C LEU A 43 7.80 11.67 -17.22
N ASN A 44 6.68 11.70 -16.51
CA ASN A 44 6.20 10.61 -15.68
C ASN A 44 4.68 10.71 -15.47
N PHE A 45 4.08 9.61 -15.05
CA PHE A 45 2.65 9.48 -14.80
C PHE A 45 2.43 8.98 -13.35
N PRO A 46 2.28 9.89 -12.38
CA PRO A 46 2.05 9.51 -10.99
C PRO A 46 0.69 8.83 -10.81
N VAL A 47 0.68 7.68 -10.17
CA VAL A 47 -0.52 6.91 -9.85
C VAL A 47 -0.54 6.54 -8.38
N ILE A 48 -1.74 6.39 -7.83
CA ILE A 48 -1.97 5.76 -6.52
C ILE A 48 -2.21 4.28 -6.76
N ILE A 49 -1.47 3.42 -6.08
CA ILE A 49 -1.63 1.96 -6.08
C ILE A 49 -2.37 1.53 -4.80
N THR A 50 -3.30 0.59 -4.92
CA THR A 50 -3.93 -0.10 -3.79
C THR A 50 -4.46 -1.48 -4.23
N ASN A 51 -5.16 -2.19 -3.34
CA ASN A 51 -5.85 -3.42 -3.68
C ASN A 51 -7.25 -3.18 -4.24
N VAL A 52 -7.73 -4.06 -5.12
CA VAL A 52 -9.08 -3.96 -5.69
C VAL A 52 -10.13 -4.06 -4.59
N HIS A 53 -9.96 -4.95 -3.61
CA HIS A 53 -10.95 -5.12 -2.53
C HIS A 53 -11.09 -3.89 -1.62
N VAL A 54 -10.10 -2.99 -1.56
CA VAL A 54 -10.19 -1.74 -0.78
C VAL A 54 -11.25 -0.81 -1.37
N ILE A 55 -11.39 -0.82 -2.71
CA ILE A 55 -12.24 0.12 -3.46
C ILE A 55 -13.49 -0.54 -4.04
N LYS A 56 -13.57 -1.87 -4.02
CA LYS A 56 -14.63 -2.66 -4.66
C LYS A 56 -16.00 -2.33 -4.08
N ASN A 57 -16.97 -2.08 -4.95
CA ASN A 57 -18.35 -1.71 -4.63
C ASN A 57 -18.50 -0.39 -3.85
N SER A 58 -17.44 0.41 -3.74
CA SER A 58 -17.52 1.70 -3.05
C SER A 58 -18.26 2.72 -3.91
N ILE A 59 -19.27 3.36 -3.30
CA ILE A 59 -20.01 4.45 -3.94
C ILE A 59 -19.36 5.80 -3.69
N LYS A 60 -18.62 5.94 -2.59
CA LYS A 60 -17.80 7.11 -2.30
C LYS A 60 -16.45 6.69 -1.76
N GLY A 61 -15.46 7.52 -2.04
CA GLY A 61 -14.11 7.37 -1.52
C GLY A 61 -13.51 8.71 -1.16
N GLU A 62 -12.68 8.69 -0.13
CA GLU A 62 -11.95 9.84 0.35
C GLU A 62 -10.46 9.50 0.39
N LEU A 63 -9.65 10.38 -0.19
CA LEU A 63 -8.19 10.33 -0.12
C LEU A 63 -7.68 11.48 0.73
N ILE A 64 -6.81 11.19 1.68
CA ILE A 64 -6.40 12.17 2.69
C ILE A 64 -4.90 12.44 2.60
N PHE A 65 -4.55 13.72 2.42
CA PHE A 65 -3.18 14.23 2.23
C PHE A 65 -2.88 15.42 3.15
N CYS A 66 -1.60 15.75 3.34
CA CYS A 66 -1.21 16.99 4.02
C CYS A 66 -1.42 18.18 3.08
N GLU A 67 -1.91 19.30 3.58
CA GLU A 67 -1.89 20.57 2.84
C GLU A 67 -0.45 20.98 2.54
N LYS A 68 -0.22 21.63 1.40
CA LYS A 68 1.10 22.15 1.02
C LYS A 68 1.16 23.65 1.29
N ASP A 69 2.25 24.12 1.89
CA ASP A 69 2.50 25.55 2.09
C ASP A 69 3.05 26.23 0.81
N ASN A 70 3.24 27.55 0.88
CA ASN A 70 3.77 28.33 -0.24
C ASN A 70 5.22 27.98 -0.63
N ASN A 71 5.95 27.25 0.22
CA ASN A 71 7.30 26.78 -0.05
C ASN A 71 7.32 25.35 -0.62
N GLY A 72 6.16 24.74 -0.81
CA GLY A 72 6.05 23.37 -1.29
C GLY A 72 6.22 22.31 -0.20
N GLU A 73 6.12 22.66 1.08
CA GLU A 73 6.32 21.77 2.22
C GLU A 73 4.97 21.38 2.85
N PRO A 74 4.85 20.17 3.44
CA PRO A 74 3.63 19.72 4.09
C PRO A 74 3.37 20.50 5.37
N ILE A 75 2.12 20.90 5.56
CA ILE A 75 1.58 21.37 6.82
C ILE A 75 0.89 20.18 7.49
N ASP A 76 1.65 19.43 8.29
CA ASP A 76 1.21 18.15 8.88
C ASP A 76 -0.10 18.23 9.67
N SER A 77 -0.40 19.38 10.27
CA SER A 77 -1.62 19.61 11.04
C SER A 77 -2.85 19.96 10.20
N LYS A 78 -2.69 20.09 8.88
CA LYS A 78 -3.77 20.46 7.96
C LYS A 78 -3.99 19.38 6.92
N HIS A 79 -5.25 18.97 6.78
CA HIS A 79 -5.63 17.90 5.87
C HIS A 79 -6.34 18.43 4.64
N VAL A 80 -6.02 17.82 3.51
CA VAL A 80 -6.77 17.94 2.28
C VAL A 80 -7.47 16.60 2.05
N ILE A 81 -8.79 16.60 2.18
CA ILE A 81 -9.63 15.42 1.94
C ILE A 81 -10.23 15.58 0.55
N ILE A 82 -9.89 14.65 -0.34
CA ILE A 82 -10.41 14.62 -1.70
C ILE A 82 -11.49 13.57 -1.80
N THR A 83 -12.73 14.00 -2.02
CA THR A 83 -13.88 13.12 -2.13
C THR A 83 -14.20 12.80 -3.59
N PHE A 84 -14.56 11.54 -3.84
CA PHE A 84 -15.00 11.05 -5.14
C PHE A 84 -16.35 10.34 -4.98
N ASP A 85 -17.32 10.69 -5.82
CA ASP A 85 -18.52 9.88 -6.02
C ASP A 85 -18.27 8.84 -7.12
N SER A 86 -18.90 7.66 -7.05
CA SER A 86 -18.60 6.51 -7.91
C SER A 86 -17.12 6.10 -7.85
N PHE A 87 -16.56 6.03 -6.64
CA PHE A 87 -15.11 5.94 -6.43
C PHE A 87 -14.42 4.81 -7.18
N GLU A 88 -15.01 3.62 -7.23
CA GLU A 88 -14.44 2.48 -7.98
C GLU A 88 -14.17 2.78 -9.47
N LYS A 89 -14.91 3.68 -10.11
CA LYS A 89 -14.77 3.99 -11.54
C LYS A 89 -13.48 4.71 -11.91
N TYR A 90 -12.82 5.35 -10.95
CA TYR A 90 -11.54 6.02 -11.19
C TYR A 90 -10.35 5.05 -11.21
N TRP A 91 -10.57 3.79 -10.83
CA TRP A 91 -9.51 2.80 -10.68
C TRP A 91 -9.43 1.89 -11.90
N ILE A 92 -8.22 1.73 -12.42
CA ILE A 92 -7.89 0.74 -13.45
C ILE A 92 -7.35 -0.50 -12.72
N LYS A 93 -8.04 -1.63 -12.90
CA LYS A 93 -7.68 -2.92 -12.29
C LYS A 93 -6.55 -3.57 -13.09
N HIS A 94 -5.77 -4.42 -12.42
CA HIS A 94 -4.78 -5.26 -13.07
C HIS A 94 -5.42 -6.09 -14.21
N PRO A 95 -4.74 -6.25 -15.38
CA PRO A 95 -5.31 -6.97 -16.53
C PRO A 95 -5.60 -8.45 -16.24
N ASP A 96 -4.79 -9.07 -15.39
CA ASP A 96 -5.07 -10.37 -14.79
C ASP A 96 -6.04 -10.24 -13.60
N LYS A 97 -7.18 -10.92 -13.71
CA LYS A 97 -8.32 -10.83 -12.77
C LYS A 97 -8.04 -11.47 -11.41
N ASP A 98 -7.07 -12.37 -11.33
CA ASP A 98 -6.71 -13.05 -10.08
C ASP A 98 -5.78 -12.20 -9.21
N VAL A 99 -5.34 -11.03 -9.71
CA VAL A 99 -4.49 -10.11 -8.96
C VAL A 99 -5.29 -8.94 -8.43
N ASP A 100 -5.31 -8.88 -7.11
CA ASP A 100 -5.98 -7.87 -6.31
C ASP A 100 -5.16 -6.58 -6.24
N LEU A 101 -4.89 -5.98 -7.40
CA LEU A 101 -4.13 -4.75 -7.54
C LEU A 101 -4.83 -3.80 -8.53
N CYS A 102 -4.86 -2.51 -8.20
CA CYS A 102 -5.36 -1.47 -9.09
C CYS A 102 -4.59 -0.17 -8.93
N CYS A 103 -4.75 0.73 -9.90
CA CYS A 103 -4.18 2.06 -9.85
C CYS A 103 -5.20 3.14 -10.23
N MET A 104 -5.02 4.34 -9.67
CA MET A 104 -5.74 5.55 -10.08
C MET A 104 -4.74 6.64 -10.44
N ALA A 105 -4.97 7.36 -11.54
CA ALA A 105 -4.14 8.51 -11.90
C ALA A 105 -4.22 9.59 -10.80
N LEU A 106 -3.07 10.06 -10.31
CA LEU A 106 -3.02 11.08 -9.25
C LEU A 106 -3.63 12.42 -9.72
N SER A 107 -3.63 12.68 -11.03
CA SER A 107 -4.24 13.86 -11.63
C SER A 107 -5.72 14.02 -11.27
N HIS A 108 -6.48 12.93 -11.07
CA HIS A 108 -7.85 13.02 -10.58
C HIS A 108 -7.93 13.70 -9.20
N ALA A 109 -7.02 13.35 -8.29
CA ALA A 109 -6.96 13.96 -6.96
C ALA A 109 -6.45 15.39 -7.00
N VAL A 110 -5.41 15.65 -7.82
CA VAL A 110 -4.86 17.00 -8.02
C VAL A 110 -5.92 17.94 -8.56
N ASN A 111 -6.65 17.56 -9.61
CA ASN A 111 -7.68 18.39 -10.22
C ASN A 111 -8.81 18.71 -9.23
N ASN A 112 -9.25 17.72 -8.45
CA ASN A 112 -10.26 17.97 -7.41
C ASN A 112 -9.75 18.92 -6.32
N ALA A 113 -8.50 18.78 -5.88
CA ALA A 113 -7.90 19.70 -4.92
C ALA A 113 -7.86 21.14 -5.47
N THR A 114 -7.40 21.30 -6.70
CA THR A 114 -7.33 22.61 -7.37
C THR A 114 -8.71 23.25 -7.51
N ASN A 115 -9.75 22.48 -7.86
CA ASN A 115 -11.12 22.97 -7.91
C ASN A 115 -11.66 23.43 -6.54
N MET A 116 -11.12 22.89 -5.45
CA MET A 116 -11.41 23.32 -4.08
C MET A 116 -10.53 24.51 -3.62
N GLY A 117 -9.64 25.01 -4.48
CA GLY A 117 -8.66 26.04 -4.12
C GLY A 117 -7.59 25.55 -3.14
N LYS A 118 -7.30 24.25 -3.14
CA LYS A 118 -6.33 23.61 -2.26
C LYS A 118 -5.20 22.95 -3.03
N GLU A 119 -4.05 22.83 -2.38
CA GLU A 119 -2.93 22.02 -2.84
C GLU A 119 -2.49 21.09 -1.71
N PHE A 120 -2.00 19.91 -2.08
CA PHE A 120 -1.52 18.92 -1.13
C PHE A 120 -0.09 18.47 -1.44
N PHE A 121 0.59 18.04 -0.39
CA PHE A 121 1.95 17.53 -0.46
C PHE A 121 1.94 16.01 -0.58
N PHE A 122 2.87 15.48 -1.37
CA PHE A 122 3.13 14.06 -1.49
C PHE A 122 4.57 13.81 -1.97
N THR A 123 5.07 12.62 -1.72
CA THR A 123 6.30 12.09 -2.35
C THR A 123 5.94 10.92 -3.24
N THR A 124 6.85 10.51 -4.13
CA THR A 124 6.58 9.41 -5.05
C THR A 124 7.71 8.39 -5.03
N LEU A 125 7.35 7.12 -5.11
CA LEU A 125 8.27 6.07 -5.52
C LEU A 125 8.55 6.19 -7.03
N ASN A 126 9.62 5.52 -7.46
CA ASN A 126 10.06 5.48 -8.85
C ASN A 126 10.72 4.15 -9.18
N HIS A 127 11.11 3.94 -10.44
CA HIS A 127 11.72 2.67 -10.86
C HIS A 127 13.04 2.34 -10.15
N GLY A 128 13.75 3.35 -9.61
CA GLY A 128 14.94 3.15 -8.78
C GLY A 128 14.65 2.46 -7.44
N HIS A 129 13.39 2.40 -7.01
CA HIS A 129 12.98 1.63 -5.83
C HIS A 129 12.67 0.16 -6.16
N PHE A 130 12.75 -0.26 -7.42
CA PHE A 130 12.67 -1.67 -7.79
C PHE A 130 14.07 -2.27 -7.88
N ALA A 131 14.24 -3.46 -7.30
CA ALA A 131 15.50 -4.18 -7.47
C ALA A 131 15.63 -4.66 -8.92
N ASP A 132 16.80 -4.40 -9.51
CA ASP A 132 17.19 -5.05 -10.75
C ASP A 132 17.40 -6.56 -10.54
N ASP A 133 17.61 -7.28 -11.64
CA ASP A 133 17.73 -8.73 -11.58
C ASP A 133 18.96 -9.22 -10.81
N ASP A 134 20.05 -8.47 -10.79
CA ASP A 134 21.28 -8.86 -10.08
C ASP A 134 21.13 -8.62 -8.58
N ARG A 135 20.62 -7.45 -8.19
CA ARG A 135 20.26 -7.16 -6.81
C ARG A 135 19.24 -8.18 -6.28
N ARG A 136 18.23 -8.53 -7.06
CA ARG A 136 17.21 -9.52 -6.68
C ARG A 136 17.77 -10.92 -6.46
N LYS A 137 18.81 -11.33 -7.20
CA LYS A 137 19.52 -12.62 -6.97
C LYS A 137 20.28 -12.60 -5.65
N SER A 138 20.87 -11.45 -5.31
CA SER A 138 21.65 -11.27 -4.08
C SER A 138 20.82 -11.20 -2.79
N PHE A 139 19.48 -11.06 -2.90
CA PHE A 139 18.60 -11.06 -1.72
C PHE A 139 18.73 -12.36 -0.91
N PRO A 140 18.98 -12.25 0.41
CA PRO A 140 18.86 -13.41 1.28
C PRO A 140 17.40 -13.85 1.38
N ALA A 141 17.17 -15.07 1.87
CA ALA A 141 15.82 -15.61 2.04
C ALA A 141 15.02 -14.87 3.13
N ILE A 142 15.74 -14.28 4.10
CA ILE A 142 15.20 -13.51 5.21
C ILE A 142 15.79 -12.11 5.10
N VAL A 143 14.92 -11.11 4.91
CA VAL A 143 15.28 -9.69 4.91
C VAL A 143 14.42 -8.94 5.92
N ASP A 144 14.99 -7.91 6.53
CA ASP A 144 14.25 -6.91 7.30
C ASP A 144 13.34 -6.14 6.34
N ILE A 145 12.06 -6.03 6.72
CA ILE A 145 11.07 -5.25 5.97
C ILE A 145 10.42 -4.21 6.85
N ILE A 146 10.00 -3.12 6.21
CA ILE A 146 9.07 -2.16 6.78
C ILE A 146 7.78 -2.14 5.97
N MET A 147 6.67 -1.95 6.67
CA MET A 147 5.34 -1.75 6.12
C MET A 147 4.82 -0.40 6.59
N VAL A 148 4.30 0.41 5.67
CA VAL A 148 3.77 1.74 5.95
C VAL A 148 2.31 1.78 5.54
N GLY A 149 1.39 2.07 6.48
CA GLY A 149 -0.03 2.13 6.15
C GLY A 149 -0.94 2.47 7.31
N TYR A 150 -2.22 2.10 7.20
CA TYR A 150 -3.29 2.57 8.09
C TYR A 150 -4.07 1.39 8.74
N PRO A 151 -3.40 0.57 9.58
CA PRO A 151 -4.00 -0.61 10.21
C PRO A 151 -5.19 -0.23 11.09
N ASN A 152 -6.33 -0.88 10.89
CA ASN A 152 -7.64 -0.62 11.49
C ASN A 152 -8.08 0.84 11.36
N GLY A 153 -7.64 1.53 10.31
CA GLY A 153 -7.84 2.97 10.18
C GLY A 153 -7.10 3.79 11.23
N LEU A 154 -6.15 3.21 11.99
CA LEU A 154 -5.30 3.95 12.92
C LEU A 154 -4.24 4.73 12.14
N TRP A 155 -4.01 5.95 12.61
CA TRP A 155 -3.04 6.89 12.06
C TRP A 155 -2.85 8.03 13.07
N ASP A 156 -1.76 8.78 12.94
CA ASP A 156 -1.62 10.04 13.65
C ASP A 156 -2.44 11.10 12.90
N SER A 157 -3.70 11.27 13.30
CA SER A 157 -4.61 12.24 12.71
C SER A 157 -4.23 13.70 13.00
N LYS A 158 -3.31 13.96 13.93
CA LYS A 158 -2.87 15.34 14.20
C LYS A 158 -1.75 15.76 13.27
N ASN A 159 -0.89 14.81 12.87
CA ASN A 159 0.25 15.09 11.99
C ASN A 159 0.10 14.47 10.59
N ASN A 160 -1.05 13.85 10.31
CA ASN A 160 -1.32 13.07 9.11
C ASN A 160 -0.17 12.11 8.78
N LYS A 161 0.11 11.18 9.70
CA LYS A 161 1.16 10.18 9.51
C LYS A 161 0.61 8.75 9.57
N PRO A 162 1.09 7.87 8.67
CA PRO A 162 0.77 6.45 8.71
C PRO A 162 1.44 5.77 9.91
N ILE A 163 1.04 4.53 10.16
CA ILE A 163 1.72 3.66 11.12
C ILE A 163 2.78 2.85 10.37
N VAL A 164 4.02 2.94 10.84
CA VAL A 164 5.14 2.13 10.35
C VAL A 164 5.28 0.89 11.20
N ARG A 165 5.39 -0.28 10.57
CA ARG A 165 5.65 -1.58 11.22
C ARG A 165 6.92 -2.18 10.64
N LYS A 166 7.70 -2.84 11.47
CA LYS A 166 8.90 -3.61 11.06
C LYS A 166 8.64 -5.10 11.25
N GLY A 167 9.15 -5.90 10.33
CA GLY A 167 9.07 -7.36 10.35
C GLY A 167 10.15 -7.99 9.48
N ILE A 168 9.92 -9.22 9.04
CA ILE A 168 10.82 -9.93 8.12
C ILE A 168 10.04 -10.60 6.98
N THR A 169 10.74 -11.05 5.94
CA THR A 169 10.16 -12.00 5.00
C THR A 169 10.02 -13.40 5.63
N ALA A 170 8.82 -13.97 5.56
CA ALA A 170 8.51 -15.33 6.01
C ALA A 170 8.67 -16.37 4.88
N SER A 171 8.70 -15.93 3.62
CA SER A 171 9.17 -16.71 2.49
C SER A 171 10.10 -15.89 1.61
N HIS A 172 10.93 -16.53 0.78
CA HIS A 172 11.91 -15.84 -0.05
C HIS A 172 11.23 -14.85 -1.03
N PRO A 173 11.57 -13.54 -1.02
CA PRO A 173 10.86 -12.51 -1.78
C PRO A 173 11.01 -12.62 -3.32
N SER A 174 12.08 -13.29 -3.77
CA SER A 174 12.39 -13.52 -5.19
C SER A 174 11.78 -14.82 -5.75
N LYS A 175 11.01 -15.58 -4.96
CA LYS A 175 10.40 -16.86 -5.35
C LYS A 175 8.88 -16.72 -5.39
N HIS A 176 8.24 -17.50 -6.26
CA HIS A 176 6.78 -17.57 -6.34
C HIS A 176 6.25 -18.48 -5.23
N PHE A 177 5.51 -17.93 -4.27
CA PHE A 177 4.87 -18.70 -3.21
C PHE A 177 3.71 -19.52 -3.79
N GLU A 178 3.79 -20.85 -3.67
CA GLU A 178 2.80 -21.78 -4.24
C GLU A 178 2.52 -21.51 -5.74
N GLY A 179 3.56 -21.16 -6.51
CA GLY A 179 3.46 -20.86 -7.94
C GLY A 179 2.91 -19.48 -8.29
N ARG A 180 2.40 -18.72 -7.32
CA ARG A 180 1.88 -17.36 -7.52
C ARG A 180 2.98 -16.32 -7.35
N LYS A 181 2.88 -15.19 -8.07
CA LYS A 181 3.82 -14.04 -7.99
C LYS A 181 3.62 -13.27 -6.67
N GLU A 182 3.75 -13.97 -5.57
CA GLU A 182 3.50 -13.55 -4.20
C GLU A 182 4.61 -14.08 -3.29
N PHE A 183 4.72 -13.49 -2.10
CA PHE A 183 5.55 -13.99 -1.00
C PHE A 183 4.90 -13.69 0.35
N LEU A 184 5.37 -14.37 1.39
CA LEU A 184 4.92 -14.19 2.77
C LEU A 184 5.84 -13.26 3.55
N ILE A 185 5.26 -12.46 4.42
CA ILE A 185 5.94 -11.67 5.45
C ILE A 185 5.43 -12.04 6.84
N ASP A 186 6.30 -11.88 7.83
CA ASP A 186 5.97 -11.92 9.24
C ASP A 186 5.91 -10.49 9.76
N VAL A 187 4.69 -9.96 9.83
CA VAL A 187 4.37 -8.66 10.40
C VAL A 187 2.91 -8.69 10.84
N ALA A 188 2.59 -8.03 11.94
CA ALA A 188 1.21 -7.95 12.39
C ALA A 188 0.36 -7.13 11.39
N CYS A 189 -0.37 -7.86 10.53
CA CYS A 189 -1.32 -7.35 9.54
C CYS A 189 -2.73 -7.27 10.15
N TYR A 190 -3.40 -6.14 9.96
CA TYR A 190 -4.76 -5.91 10.43
C TYR A 190 -5.64 -5.40 9.27
N PRO A 191 -6.97 -5.48 9.36
CA PRO A 191 -7.87 -4.79 8.42
C PRO A 191 -7.41 -3.35 8.18
N GLY A 192 -7.48 -2.81 6.96
CA GLY A 192 -6.95 -1.48 6.63
C GLY A 192 -5.44 -1.41 6.33
N SER A 193 -4.66 -2.44 6.68
CA SER A 193 -3.29 -2.59 6.15
C SER A 193 -3.25 -2.99 4.67
N SER A 194 -4.36 -3.44 4.10
CA SER A 194 -4.46 -3.73 2.67
C SER A 194 -4.03 -2.53 1.81
N GLY A 195 -3.17 -2.81 0.85
CA GLY A 195 -2.59 -1.83 -0.08
C GLY A 195 -1.32 -1.18 0.45
N SER A 196 -0.87 -1.54 1.65
CA SER A 196 0.39 -1.03 2.21
C SER A 196 1.58 -1.50 1.36
N PRO A 197 2.49 -0.59 0.97
CA PRO A 197 3.75 -0.97 0.37
C PRO A 197 4.64 -1.67 1.41
N ILE A 198 5.33 -2.71 0.94
CA ILE A 198 6.32 -3.47 1.71
C ILE A 198 7.70 -3.16 1.16
N PHE A 199 8.57 -2.60 1.99
CA PHE A 199 9.93 -2.26 1.59
C PHE A 199 10.94 -3.15 2.29
N LEU A 200 11.94 -3.60 1.55
CA LEU A 200 13.24 -3.89 2.14
C LEU A 200 13.84 -2.54 2.54
N TYR A 201 14.20 -2.39 3.81
CA TYR A 201 14.79 -1.15 4.32
C TYR A 201 15.93 -1.46 5.30
N ASN A 202 17.16 -1.09 4.91
CA ASN A 202 18.32 -1.25 5.76
C ASN A 202 19.32 -0.10 5.58
N GLU A 203 19.63 0.60 6.67
CA GLU A 203 20.47 1.80 6.68
C GLU A 203 21.96 1.52 6.91
N ILE A 204 22.30 0.33 7.42
CA ILE A 204 23.65 0.03 7.94
C ILE A 204 24.43 -0.86 6.97
N GLY A 205 23.73 -1.68 6.19
CA GLY A 205 24.32 -2.62 5.24
C GLY A 205 23.63 -3.98 5.29
N TYR A 206 23.80 -4.78 4.25
CA TYR A 206 23.06 -6.03 4.04
C TYR A 206 24.00 -7.22 3.83
N PHE A 207 23.49 -8.43 4.09
CA PHE A 207 24.18 -9.66 3.72
C PHE A 207 23.90 -10.00 2.26
N ASP A 208 24.96 -10.10 1.45
CA ASP A 208 24.87 -10.44 0.03
C ASP A 208 25.03 -11.95 -0.13
N LYS A 209 23.97 -12.61 -0.59
CA LYS A 209 23.94 -14.07 -0.74
C LYS A 209 24.84 -14.58 -1.87
N GLU A 210 25.07 -13.80 -2.93
CA GLU A 210 25.90 -14.27 -4.04
C GLU A 210 27.38 -14.25 -3.65
N THR A 211 27.81 -13.19 -2.96
CA THR A 211 29.21 -13.02 -2.53
C THR A 211 29.51 -13.62 -1.15
N GLN A 212 28.47 -14.00 -0.40
CA GLN A 212 28.55 -14.52 0.98
C GLN A 212 29.26 -13.55 1.94
N LYS A 213 29.07 -12.24 1.74
CA LYS A 213 29.72 -11.18 2.53
C LYS A 213 28.71 -10.14 2.99
N PHE A 214 29.01 -9.51 4.13
CA PHE A 214 28.30 -8.32 4.56
C PHE A 214 28.81 -7.12 3.76
N LYS A 215 27.89 -6.36 3.16
CA LYS A 215 28.18 -5.13 2.41
C LYS A 215 27.66 -3.92 3.19
N HIS A 216 28.55 -2.96 3.42
CA HIS A 216 28.20 -1.64 3.96
C HIS A 216 28.07 -0.65 2.80
N GLU A 217 26.97 -0.74 2.05
CA GLU A 217 26.71 0.10 0.87
C GLU A 217 25.45 0.94 1.09
N GLY A 218 25.56 2.00 1.89
CA GLY A 218 24.49 3.01 2.03
C GLY A 218 23.12 2.46 2.41
N LEU A 219 22.07 3.21 2.09
CA LEU A 219 20.69 2.81 2.30
C LEU A 219 20.25 1.79 1.24
N ASP A 220 19.81 0.63 1.69
CA ASP A 220 19.20 -0.43 0.89
C ASP A 220 17.68 -0.30 1.02
N LEU A 221 17.04 0.41 0.08
CA LEU A 221 15.61 0.68 0.05
C LEU A 221 15.00 0.17 -1.26
N PHE A 222 14.21 -0.90 -1.17
CA PHE A 222 13.52 -1.48 -2.33
C PHE A 222 12.06 -1.81 -2.02
N LEU A 223 11.14 -1.44 -2.90
CA LEU A 223 9.75 -1.89 -2.87
C LEU A 223 9.69 -3.36 -3.28
N LEU A 224 9.30 -4.23 -2.35
CA LEU A 224 9.16 -5.66 -2.59
C LEU A 224 7.77 -6.01 -3.13
N GLY A 225 6.74 -5.24 -2.75
CA GLY A 225 5.38 -5.52 -3.17
C GLY A 225 4.31 -4.79 -2.35
N VAL A 226 3.07 -5.28 -2.47
CA VAL A 226 1.87 -4.70 -1.86
C VAL A 226 1.16 -5.75 -1.02
N LEU A 227 0.95 -5.48 0.27
CA LEU A 227 0.18 -6.36 1.16
C LEU A 227 -1.29 -6.40 0.71
N TYR A 228 -1.88 -7.60 0.61
CA TYR A 228 -3.29 -7.73 0.21
C TYR A 228 -4.14 -8.63 1.12
N ALA A 229 -3.54 -9.60 1.81
CA ALA A 229 -4.27 -10.53 2.66
C ALA A 229 -3.36 -11.06 3.79
N GLY A 230 -3.94 -11.78 4.75
CA GLY A 230 -3.22 -12.52 5.79
C GLY A 230 -4.11 -13.62 6.38
N PRO A 231 -3.54 -14.74 6.84
CA PRO A 231 -4.32 -15.81 7.44
C PRO A 231 -4.85 -15.42 8.83
N MET A 232 -6.08 -15.82 9.11
CA MET A 232 -6.82 -15.55 10.35
C MET A 232 -7.24 -16.87 11.00
N TYR A 233 -7.12 -16.98 12.32
CA TYR A 233 -7.70 -18.07 13.09
C TYR A 233 -9.08 -17.69 13.61
N THR A 234 -10.09 -18.52 13.34
CA THR A 234 -11.42 -18.39 13.92
C THR A 234 -11.48 -19.12 15.26
N ILE A 235 -11.75 -18.41 16.37
CA ILE A 235 -12.06 -19.06 17.64
C ILE A 235 -13.58 -19.19 17.79
N THR A 236 -14.07 -20.43 17.81
CA THR A 236 -15.47 -20.74 18.12
C THR A 236 -15.59 -21.16 19.59
N GLY A 237 -16.11 -20.29 20.44
CA GLY A 237 -16.52 -20.64 21.82
C GLY A 237 -17.98 -21.09 21.87
N ASN A 238 -18.29 -22.23 22.51
CA ASN A 238 -19.67 -22.64 22.74
C ASN A 238 -20.36 -21.68 23.72
N ILE A 239 -21.35 -20.93 23.26
CA ILE A 239 -22.21 -20.12 24.13
C ILE A 239 -23.23 -21.05 24.80
N LYS A 240 -23.16 -21.20 26.13
CA LYS A 240 -24.26 -21.81 26.89
C LYS A 240 -25.41 -20.80 26.94
N VAL A 241 -26.43 -21.03 26.11
CA VAL A 241 -27.69 -20.29 26.16
C VAL A 241 -28.45 -20.71 27.43
N ILE A 242 -28.56 -19.83 28.41
CA ILE A 242 -29.54 -19.98 29.49
C ILE A 242 -30.82 -19.29 29.00
N THR A 243 -31.84 -20.08 28.69
CA THR A 243 -33.12 -19.62 28.15
C THR A 243 -33.84 -18.66 29.10
N ILE A 244 -34.02 -17.42 28.65
CA ILE A 244 -35.12 -16.52 29.03
C ILE A 244 -35.73 -16.07 27.70
N PRO A 245 -37.06 -16.06 27.53
CA PRO A 245 -37.65 -15.95 26.20
C PRO A 245 -37.42 -14.55 25.63
N THR A 246 -37.29 -14.51 24.30
CA THR A 246 -37.18 -13.35 23.38
C THR A 246 -35.76 -12.93 22.99
N ASN A 247 -35.49 -13.06 21.68
CA ASN A 247 -34.33 -12.64 20.89
C ASN A 247 -33.00 -13.42 21.03
N ASN A 248 -32.89 -14.47 20.22
CA ASN A 248 -31.60 -15.00 19.79
C ASN A 248 -31.02 -14.18 18.63
N LYS A 249 -29.90 -13.49 18.86
CA LYS A 249 -28.58 -13.78 18.25
C LYS A 249 -27.60 -12.62 18.51
N PRO A 250 -26.45 -12.92 19.12
CA PRO A 250 -25.18 -12.56 18.46
C PRO A 250 -24.21 -13.74 18.42
N LEU A 251 -23.66 -14.02 17.24
CA LEU A 251 -22.43 -14.79 17.08
C LEU A 251 -21.26 -13.81 17.31
N SER A 252 -20.54 -13.98 18.42
CA SER A 252 -19.23 -13.36 18.60
C SER A 252 -18.17 -14.29 18.03
N ILE A 253 -17.85 -14.13 16.75
CA ILE A 253 -16.67 -14.76 16.17
C ILE A 253 -15.48 -13.84 16.43
N SER A 254 -14.52 -14.29 17.23
CA SER A 254 -13.25 -13.59 17.39
C SER A 254 -12.23 -14.19 16.42
N GLU A 255 -11.73 -13.37 15.50
CA GLU A 255 -10.63 -13.73 14.62
C GLU A 255 -9.31 -13.23 15.22
N ILE A 256 -8.30 -14.11 15.28
CA ILE A 256 -6.96 -13.74 15.72
C ILE A 256 -6.02 -13.76 14.51
N PRO A 257 -5.35 -12.64 14.18
CA PRO A 257 -4.34 -12.59 13.14
C PRO A 257 -3.16 -13.49 13.48
N MET A 258 -2.63 -14.20 12.49
CA MET A 258 -1.41 -15.00 12.64
C MET A 258 -0.11 -14.19 12.51
N HIS A 259 -0.23 -12.87 12.36
CA HIS A 259 0.89 -11.97 12.01
C HIS A 259 1.64 -12.37 10.72
N LEU A 260 0.94 -13.04 9.81
CA LEU A 260 1.43 -13.32 8.46
C LEU A 260 0.70 -12.46 7.44
N GLY A 261 1.42 -12.01 6.42
CA GLY A 261 0.89 -11.24 5.30
C GLY A 261 1.26 -11.86 3.96
N TYR A 262 0.29 -11.97 3.06
CA TYR A 262 0.51 -12.26 1.66
C TYR A 262 0.76 -10.95 0.90
N VAL A 263 1.86 -10.91 0.16
CA VAL A 263 2.32 -9.72 -0.55
C VAL A 263 2.35 -10.01 -2.04
N ILE A 264 1.63 -9.20 -2.82
CA ILE A 264 1.71 -9.19 -4.29
C ILE A 264 3.08 -8.64 -4.67
N ASN A 265 3.88 -9.41 -5.40
CA ASN A 265 5.23 -8.99 -5.78
C ASN A 265 5.21 -7.73 -6.69
N TYR A 266 6.17 -6.83 -6.52
CA TYR A 266 6.27 -5.57 -7.29
C TYR A 266 6.23 -5.76 -8.81
N LYS A 267 6.63 -6.93 -9.33
CA LYS A 267 6.51 -7.25 -10.76
C LYS A 267 5.09 -7.13 -11.29
N ARG A 268 4.06 -7.36 -10.46
CA ARG A 268 2.65 -7.15 -10.84
C ARG A 268 2.29 -5.68 -10.96
N ILE A 269 3.02 -4.77 -10.31
CA ILE A 269 2.89 -3.32 -10.52
C ILE A 269 3.42 -2.96 -11.91
N LEU A 270 4.55 -3.53 -12.32
CA LEU A 270 5.13 -3.32 -13.65
C LEU A 270 4.21 -3.84 -14.77
N GLU A 271 3.56 -4.99 -14.56
CA GLU A 271 2.54 -5.50 -15.50
C GLU A 271 1.32 -4.57 -15.61
N LEU A 272 0.92 -3.94 -14.51
CA LEU A 272 -0.12 -2.91 -14.52
C LEU A 272 0.33 -1.64 -15.25
N GLU A 273 1.58 -1.22 -15.07
CA GLU A 273 2.17 -0.10 -15.82
C GLU A 273 2.18 -0.36 -17.34
N ASP A 274 2.58 -1.56 -17.77
CA ASP A 274 2.54 -1.97 -19.17
C ASP A 274 1.11 -1.93 -19.73
N HIS A 275 0.12 -2.31 -18.92
CA HIS A 275 -1.29 -2.21 -19.30
C HIS A 275 -1.74 -0.75 -19.48
N ILE A 276 -1.33 0.15 -18.60
CA ILE A 276 -1.60 1.59 -18.74
C ILE A 276 -0.95 2.16 -20.01
N LYS A 277 0.31 1.76 -20.29
CA LYS A 277 1.00 2.16 -21.53
C LYS A 277 0.21 1.72 -22.77
N TYR A 278 -0.29 0.49 -22.76
CA TYR A 278 -1.12 -0.03 -23.85
C TYR A 278 -2.41 0.77 -24.02
N LEU A 279 -3.14 1.05 -22.93
CA LEU A 279 -4.37 1.85 -22.98
C LEU A 279 -4.13 3.28 -23.51
N ASN A 280 -3.04 3.93 -23.10
CA ASN A 280 -2.69 5.28 -23.56
C ASN A 280 -2.33 5.33 -25.06
N ASN A 281 -1.79 4.25 -25.63
CA ASN A 281 -1.49 4.17 -27.05
C ASN A 281 -2.72 3.87 -27.93
N MET A 282 -3.86 3.53 -27.33
CA MET A 282 -5.12 3.27 -28.06
C MET A 282 -6.02 4.51 -28.17
N VAL A 283 -5.70 5.60 -27.46
CA VAL A 283 -6.44 6.87 -27.42
C VAL A 283 -5.72 7.91 -28.26
#